data_AF-A0A1Y5P9D1-F1
#
_entry.id   AF-A0A1Y5P9D1-F1
#
_cell.length_a   1.000
_cell.length_b   1.000
_cell.length_c   1.000
_cell.angle_alpha   90.00
_cell.angle_beta   90.00
_cell.angle_gamma   90.00
#
_symmetry.space_group_name_H-M   'P 1'
#
loop_
_entity.id
_entity.type
_entity.pdbx_description
1 polymer ?
#
loop_
_entity_poly.entity_id
_entity_poly.type
_entity_poly.pdbx_seq_one_letter_code
_entity_poly.pdbx_strand_id
1 'polypeptide(L)'
;MTTAGSAGQTDECELDAIAWEFLCSPYTERIYWDWSLERRLDAYLRHQDRDDILNNGAAYSTVLDRVMANLRRARRDGVLSAPDV
;
A
#
# COMPACT_ATOMS: atom_id res chain seq x y z
N MET A 1 7.57 8.64 -34.30
CA MET A 1 7.62 9.34 -33.00
C MET A 1 6.19 9.44 -32.48
N THR A 2 5.79 8.58 -31.54
CA THR A 2 4.53 8.78 -30.80
C THR A 2 4.68 8.14 -29.42
N THR A 3 5.01 8.95 -28.41
CA THR A 3 5.08 8.53 -27.01
C THR A 3 3.73 8.83 -26.37
N ALA A 4 2.77 7.93 -26.54
CA ALA A 4 1.51 7.96 -25.80
C ALA A 4 1.55 6.81 -24.79
N GLY A 5 2.33 6.99 -23.73
CA GLY A 5 2.57 5.96 -22.73
C GLY A 5 3.33 6.54 -21.54
N SER A 6 2.80 7.59 -20.93
CA SER A 6 3.44 8.20 -19.74
C SER A 6 2.48 8.74 -18.69
N ALA A 7 1.15 8.71 -18.92
CA ALA A 7 0.20 9.14 -17.89
C ALA A 7 -0.12 8.02 -16.88
N GLY A 8 -0.46 6.81 -17.34
CA GLY A 8 -0.80 5.70 -16.43
C GLY A 8 0.39 5.07 -15.71
N GLN A 9 1.61 5.21 -16.23
CA GLN A 9 2.81 4.60 -15.65
C GLN A 9 3.35 5.38 -14.44
N THR A 10 3.13 6.71 -14.41
CA THR A 10 3.40 7.55 -13.24
C THR A 10 2.49 7.22 -12.07
N ASP A 11 1.20 6.97 -12.35
CA ASP A 11 0.23 6.59 -11.31
C ASP A 11 0.61 5.22 -10.71
N GLU A 12 0.95 4.23 -11.53
CA GLU A 12 1.32 2.89 -11.02
C GLU A 12 2.58 2.91 -10.13
N CYS A 13 3.61 3.68 -10.50
CA CYS A 13 4.80 3.83 -9.67
C CYS A 13 4.51 4.59 -8.37
N GLU A 14 3.64 5.60 -8.41
CA GLU A 14 3.22 6.32 -7.21
C GLU A 14 2.42 5.42 -6.27
N LEU A 15 1.47 4.65 -6.79
CA LEU A 15 0.67 3.69 -6.00
C LEU A 15 1.53 2.57 -5.41
N ASP A 16 2.57 2.12 -6.13
CA ASP A 16 3.53 1.15 -5.59
C ASP A 16 4.39 1.74 -4.46
N ALA A 17 4.83 3.01 -4.61
CA ALA A 17 5.53 3.72 -3.56
C ALA A 17 4.66 3.89 -2.30
N ILE A 18 3.40 4.28 -2.47
CA ILE A 18 2.42 4.40 -1.37
C ILE A 18 2.19 3.04 -0.69
N ALA A 19 2.07 1.97 -1.46
CA ALA A 19 1.95 0.62 -0.91
C ALA A 19 3.17 0.22 -0.08
N TRP A 20 4.38 0.60 -0.52
CA TRP A 20 5.61 0.34 0.21
C TRP A 20 5.72 1.18 1.48
N GLU A 21 5.40 2.48 1.41
CA GLU A 21 5.36 3.36 2.58
C GLU A 21 4.35 2.89 3.62
N PHE A 22 3.17 2.44 3.20
CA PHE A 22 2.18 1.81 4.08
C PHE A 22 2.79 0.60 4.79
N LEU A 23 3.53 -0.26 4.08
CA LEU A 23 4.15 -1.45 4.66
C LEU A 23 5.21 -1.12 5.73
N CYS A 24 5.94 -0.03 5.54
CA CYS A 24 6.93 0.50 6.49
C CYS A 24 6.30 1.35 7.61
N SER A 25 5.02 1.69 7.51
CA SER A 25 4.31 2.53 8.47
C SER A 25 3.92 1.72 9.72
N PRO A 26 3.73 2.37 10.89
CA PRO A 26 3.22 1.71 12.10
C PRO A 26 1.87 1.00 11.90
N TYR A 27 1.11 1.30 10.85
CA TYR A 27 -0.15 0.59 10.55
C TYR A 27 0.04 -0.89 10.21
N THR A 28 1.25 -1.36 9.92
CA THR A 28 1.53 -2.81 9.78
C THR A 28 1.90 -3.49 11.10
N GLU A 29 2.09 -2.71 12.18
CA GLU A 29 2.44 -3.24 13.48
C GLU A 29 1.31 -4.06 14.11
N ARG A 30 1.70 -4.87 15.11
CA ARG A 30 0.81 -5.80 15.80
C ARG A 30 -0.33 -5.11 16.52
N ILE A 31 -0.17 -3.85 16.93
CA ILE A 31 -1.22 -3.06 17.59
C ILE A 31 -2.44 -2.82 16.70
N TYR A 32 -2.27 -2.89 15.37
CA TYR A 32 -3.36 -2.78 14.41
C TYR A 32 -3.82 -4.14 13.89
N TRP A 33 -3.34 -5.26 14.45
CA TRP A 33 -3.70 -6.59 13.94
C TRP A 33 -5.19 -6.93 14.05
N ASP A 34 -5.89 -6.33 15.02
CA ASP A 34 -7.34 -6.41 15.15
C ASP A 34 -8.11 -5.79 13.97
N TRP A 35 -7.46 -4.95 13.17
CA TRP A 35 -8.07 -4.30 11.99
C TRP A 35 -7.76 -5.11 10.73
N SER A 36 -8.72 -5.22 9.82
CA SER A 36 -8.46 -5.77 8.48
C SER A 36 -7.45 -4.91 7.73
N LEU A 37 -6.72 -5.52 6.78
CA LEU A 37 -5.72 -4.81 5.97
C LEU A 37 -6.30 -3.58 5.27
N GLU A 38 -7.49 -3.73 4.70
CA GLU A 38 -8.24 -2.65 4.05
C GLU A 38 -8.52 -1.51 5.03
N ARG A 39 -8.93 -1.81 6.26
CA ARG A 39 -9.22 -0.79 7.27
C ARG A 39 -7.96 -0.05 7.70
N ARG A 40 -6.82 -0.73 7.76
CA ARG A 40 -5.51 -0.11 8.06
C ARG A 40 -5.07 0.78 6.90
N LEU A 41 -5.22 0.29 5.67
CA LEU A 41 -4.87 1.05 4.47
C LEU A 41 -5.74 2.30 4.33
N ASP A 42 -7.05 2.18 4.55
CA ASP A 42 -7.98 3.30 4.53
C ASP A 42 -7.61 4.36 5.60
N ALA A 43 -7.30 3.94 6.84
CA ALA A 43 -6.86 4.86 7.88
C ALA A 43 -5.53 5.55 7.53
N TYR A 44 -4.60 4.83 6.92
CA TYR A 44 -3.33 5.38 6.45
C TYR A 44 -3.53 6.41 5.33
N LEU A 45 -4.35 6.09 4.33
CA LEU A 45 -4.66 7.00 3.22
C LEU A 45 -5.36 8.27 3.71
N ARG A 46 -6.28 8.16 4.68
CA ARG A 46 -6.89 9.32 5.36
C ARG A 46 -5.87 10.15 6.13
N HIS A 47 -4.87 9.51 6.73
CA HIS A 47 -3.82 10.23 7.46
C HIS A 47 -2.85 10.99 6.54
N GLN A 48 -2.72 10.55 5.28
CA GLN A 48 -1.90 11.18 4.25
C GLN A 48 -2.68 12.18 3.37
N ASP A 49 -3.94 12.48 3.73
CA ASP A 49 -4.87 13.29 2.93
C ASP A 49 -5.02 12.78 1.47
N ARG A 50 -4.90 11.46 1.27
CA ARG A 50 -5.02 10.79 -0.05
C ARG A 50 -6.47 10.43 -0.37
N ASP A 51 -7.36 11.41 -0.25
CA ASP A 51 -8.77 11.26 -0.60
C ASP A 51 -8.96 10.99 -2.10
N ASP A 52 -8.02 11.40 -2.94
CA ASP A 52 -7.98 11.10 -4.38
C ASP A 52 -7.95 9.59 -4.65
N ILE A 53 -7.18 8.83 -3.85
CA ILE A 53 -7.12 7.37 -3.94
C ILE A 53 -8.36 6.74 -3.33
N LEU A 54 -8.85 7.25 -2.20
CA LEU A 54 -10.06 6.73 -1.55
C LEU A 54 -11.32 6.92 -2.40
N ASN A 55 -11.41 8.03 -3.14
CA ASN A 55 -12.51 8.29 -4.06
C ASN A 55 -12.37 7.54 -5.39
N ASN A 56 -11.19 7.02 -5.70
CA ASN A 56 -10.93 6.23 -6.91
C ASN A 56 -10.77 4.74 -6.58
N GLY A 57 -11.87 3.99 -6.71
CA GLY A 57 -11.88 2.54 -6.43
C GLY A 57 -10.87 1.72 -7.26
N ALA A 58 -10.49 2.18 -8.46
CA ALA A 58 -9.45 1.50 -9.25
C ALA A 58 -8.06 1.71 -8.63
N ALA A 59 -7.71 2.96 -8.27
CA ALA A 59 -6.45 3.28 -7.62
C ALA A 59 -6.33 2.57 -6.26
N TYR A 60 -7.40 2.59 -5.46
CA TYR A 60 -7.45 1.88 -4.17
C TYR A 60 -7.21 0.38 -4.34
N SER A 61 -7.88 -0.26 -5.30
CA SER A 61 -7.69 -1.68 -5.59
C SER A 61 -6.26 -2.00 -6.04
N THR A 62 -5.66 -1.14 -6.86
CA THR A 62 -4.26 -1.27 -7.28
C THR A 62 -3.31 -1.18 -6.08
N VAL A 63 -3.47 -0.19 -5.19
CA VAL A 63 -2.64 -0.07 -3.97
C VAL A 63 -2.80 -1.31 -3.11
N LEU A 64 -4.02 -1.79 -2.91
CA LEU A 64 -4.29 -2.98 -2.11
C LEU A 64 -3.60 -4.23 -2.70
N ASP A 65 -3.67 -4.42 -4.02
CA ASP A 65 -2.98 -5.51 -4.71
C ASP A 65 -1.45 -5.41 -4.54
N ARG A 66 -0.88 -4.21 -4.71
CA ARG A 66 0.56 -3.95 -4.47
C ARG A 66 0.95 -4.20 -3.03
N VAL A 67 0.14 -3.77 -2.06
CA VAL A 67 0.36 -4.07 -0.64
C VAL A 67 0.37 -5.58 -0.43
N MET A 68 -0.58 -6.34 -0.96
CA MET A 68 -0.62 -7.80 -0.80
C MET A 68 0.55 -8.52 -1.50
N ALA A 69 0.94 -8.06 -2.70
CA ALA A 69 2.09 -8.58 -3.43
C ALA A 69 3.39 -8.33 -2.66
N ASN A 70 3.57 -7.12 -2.12
CA ASN A 70 4.72 -6.73 -1.34
C ASN A 70 4.69 -7.30 0.09
N LEU A 71 3.52 -7.54 0.69
CA LEU A 71 3.37 -8.11 2.04
C LEU A 71 3.96 -9.51 2.11
N ARG A 72 3.73 -10.34 1.08
CA ARG A 72 4.36 -11.67 0.96
C ARG A 72 5.89 -11.56 0.87
N ARG A 73 6.38 -10.54 0.16
CA ARG A 73 7.82 -10.28 0.00
C ARG A 73 8.46 -9.74 1.30
N ALA A 74 7.86 -8.72 1.90
CA ALA A 74 8.28 -8.12 3.17
C ALA A 74 8.26 -9.12 4.34
N ARG A 75 7.28 -10.03 4.37
CA ARG A 75 7.26 -11.14 5.35
C ARG A 75 8.39 -12.15 5.11
N ARG A 76 8.72 -12.42 3.84
CA ARG A 76 9.82 -13.34 3.47
C ARG A 76 11.19 -12.72 3.73
N ASP A 77 11.32 -11.41 3.53
CA ASP A 77 12.54 -10.64 3.73
C ASP A 77 12.73 -10.22 5.21
N GLY A 78 11.81 -10.58 6.11
CA GLY A 78 11.89 -10.29 7.55
C GLY A 78 11.67 -8.82 7.92
N VAL A 79 11.23 -7.99 6.97
CA VAL A 79 10.94 -6.55 7.16
C VAL A 79 9.76 -6.36 8.10
N LEU A 80 8.77 -7.25 8.03
CA LEU A 80 7.73 -7.37 9.03
C LEU A 80 8.29 -8.28 10.11
N SER A 81 8.68 -7.72 11.26
CA SER A 81 9.24 -8.48 12.38
C SER A 81 8.44 -9.76 12.58
N ALA A 82 9.08 -10.90 12.23
CA ALA A 82 8.52 -12.20 12.50
C ALA A 82 8.35 -12.32 14.03
N PRO A 83 7.30 -13.00 14.51
CA PRO A 83 7.16 -13.23 15.94
C PRO A 83 8.40 -13.99 16.41
N ASP A 84 9.14 -13.40 17.35
CA ASP A 84 10.11 -14.12 18.16
C ASP A 84 9.30 -15.20 18.89
N VAL A 85 9.48 -16.46 18.48
CA VAL A 85 8.92 -17.66 19.10
C VAL A 85 10.05 -18.41 19.79
#